data_AF-A0A418USI6-F1
#
_entry.id   AF-A0A418USI6-F1
#
_cell.length_a   1.000
_cell.length_b   1.000
_cell.length_c   1.000
_cell.angle_alpha   90.00
_cell.angle_beta   90.00
_cell.angle_gamma   90.00
#
_symmetry.space_group_name_H-M   'P 1'
#
loop_
_entity.id
_entity.type
_entity.pdbx_description
1 polymer ?
#
loop_
_entity_poly.entity_id
_entity_poly.type
_entity_poly.pdbx_seq_one_letter_code
_entity_poly.pdbx_strand_id
1 'polypeptide(L)'
;MPVVERLTRLLRAAVRDLVVVASVVVPGCAAVWIAFAQADFGFVYSGWSAASRYRLGLSNDLWDWDWLGWIALYGAGFGLSAGVLWRGGRDWWAIVVACWTLVSGGALVWVGQGIQFVGPDSQDCTYSGCWPLYWQGLVLSTPAIVTLVVVIVLGWWAGRVGVWVRRVVPALVFITLMLLLALVWQPWVLPFLQGPPPWQGAAL
;
A
#
# COMPACT_ATOMS: atom_id res chain seq x y z
N MET A 1 -32.91 -34.04 -10.98
CA MET A 1 -31.70 -33.39 -10.43
C MET A 1 -32.09 -32.12 -9.66
N PRO A 2 -32.47 -32.17 -8.37
CA PRO A 2 -33.30 -31.06 -7.91
C PRO A 2 -32.62 -30.08 -6.94
N VAL A 3 -32.27 -30.47 -5.71
CA VAL A 3 -32.00 -29.46 -4.66
C VAL A 3 -30.52 -29.29 -4.33
N VAL A 4 -29.79 -30.39 -4.09
CA VAL A 4 -28.36 -30.33 -3.69
C VAL A 4 -27.49 -29.68 -4.77
N GLU A 5 -27.76 -29.97 -6.04
CA GLU A 5 -27.01 -29.40 -7.15
C GLU A 5 -27.32 -27.91 -7.36
N ARG A 6 -28.57 -27.48 -7.13
CA ARG A 6 -28.92 -26.05 -7.14
C ARG A 6 -28.26 -25.32 -5.97
N LEU A 7 -28.30 -25.90 -4.77
CA LEU A 7 -27.72 -25.30 -3.57
C LEU A 7 -26.21 -25.14 -3.70
N THR A 8 -25.51 -26.17 -4.19
CA THR A 8 -24.06 -26.10 -4.41
C THR A 8 -23.66 -25.09 -5.48
N ARG A 9 -24.44 -24.94 -6.56
CA ARG A 9 -24.22 -23.88 -7.56
C ARG A 9 -24.43 -22.49 -6.98
N LEU A 10 -25.50 -22.28 -6.21
CA LEU A 10 -25.78 -21.01 -5.54
C LEU A 10 -24.68 -20.65 -4.54
N LEU A 11 -24.22 -21.61 -3.72
CA LEU A 11 -23.12 -21.41 -2.78
C LEU A 11 -21.82 -21.05 -3.50
N ARG A 12 -21.46 -21.74 -4.58
CA ARG A 12 -20.25 -21.38 -5.36
C ARG A 12 -20.34 -19.99 -5.98
N ALA A 13 -21.52 -19.60 -6.47
CA ALA A 13 -21.74 -18.27 -7.00
C ALA A 13 -21.60 -17.21 -5.90
N ALA A 14 -22.28 -17.40 -4.77
CA ALA A 14 -22.20 -16.49 -3.62
C ALA A 14 -20.77 -16.35 -3.07
N VAL A 15 -20.03 -17.47 -2.94
CA VAL A 15 -18.62 -17.43 -2.50
C VAL A 15 -17.75 -16.68 -3.51
N ARG A 16 -17.95 -16.90 -4.80
CA ARG A 16 -17.21 -16.19 -5.84
C ARG A 16 -17.51 -14.69 -5.80
N ASP A 17 -18.77 -14.29 -5.70
CA ASP A 17 -19.17 -12.89 -5.65
C ASP A 17 -18.63 -12.21 -4.39
N LEU A 18 -18.67 -12.90 -3.24
CA LEU A 18 -18.09 -12.41 -2.00
C LEU A 18 -16.57 -12.21 -2.11
N VAL A 19 -15.85 -13.12 -2.78
CA VAL A 19 -14.40 -12.98 -3.02
C VAL A 19 -14.12 -11.83 -3.99
N VAL A 20 -14.91 -11.66 -5.06
CA VAL A 20 -14.82 -10.51 -5.99
C VAL A 20 -14.94 -9.21 -5.20
N VAL A 21 -16.01 -9.07 -4.41
CA VAL A 21 -16.27 -7.87 -3.61
C VAL A 21 -15.16 -7.64 -2.60
N ALA A 22 -14.77 -8.68 -1.84
CA ALA A 22 -13.69 -8.57 -0.86
C ALA A 22 -12.36 -8.16 -1.49
N SER A 23 -12.04 -8.65 -2.69
CA SER A 23 -10.79 -8.32 -3.39
C SER A 23 -10.70 -6.84 -3.84
N VAL A 24 -11.82 -6.12 -3.90
CA VAL A 24 -11.85 -4.67 -4.23
C VAL A 24 -12.01 -3.84 -2.96
N VAL A 25 -12.92 -4.26 -2.07
CA VAL A 25 -13.24 -3.53 -0.85
C VAL A 25 -12.05 -3.53 0.11
N VAL A 26 -11.39 -4.67 0.32
CA VAL A 26 -10.27 -4.75 1.28
C VAL A 26 -9.11 -3.82 0.89
N PRO A 27 -8.58 -3.84 -0.36
CA PRO A 27 -7.56 -2.87 -0.75
C PRO A 27 -8.07 -1.43 -0.77
N GLY A 28 -9.34 -1.20 -1.11
CA GLY A 28 -9.95 0.14 -1.12
C GLY A 28 -10.06 0.76 0.27
N CYS A 29 -10.60 0.02 1.23
CA CYS A 29 -10.67 0.45 2.63
C CYS A 29 -9.27 0.68 3.19
N ALA A 30 -8.32 -0.18 2.87
CA ALA A 30 -6.95 -0.04 3.33
C ALA A 30 -6.24 1.18 2.68
N ALA A 31 -6.54 1.51 1.42
CA ALA A 31 -6.01 2.71 0.76
C ALA A 31 -6.59 4.01 1.36
N VAL A 32 -7.88 4.01 1.69
CA VAL A 32 -8.53 5.10 2.42
C VAL A 32 -7.90 5.24 3.80
N TRP A 33 -7.68 4.13 4.51
CA TRP A 33 -7.03 4.14 5.82
C TRP A 33 -5.62 4.75 5.77
N ILE A 34 -4.77 4.40 4.79
CA ILE A 34 -3.43 5.02 4.65
C ILE A 34 -3.54 6.54 4.46
N ALA A 35 -4.45 6.96 3.59
CA ALA A 35 -4.57 8.37 3.24
C ALA A 35 -5.04 9.24 4.41
N PHE A 36 -5.81 8.67 5.35
CA PHE A 36 -6.40 9.42 6.47
C PHE A 36 -5.77 9.13 7.84
N ALA A 37 -5.35 7.90 8.12
CA ALA A 37 -4.78 7.48 9.40
C ALA A 37 -3.25 7.61 9.46
N GLN A 38 -2.59 7.96 8.35
CA GLN A 38 -1.15 8.21 8.32
C GLN A 38 -0.28 7.05 8.82
N ALA A 39 -0.66 5.79 8.59
CA ALA A 39 0.15 4.56 8.66
C ALA A 39 1.17 4.38 9.82
N ASP A 40 1.10 5.17 10.89
CA ASP A 40 2.00 5.28 12.05
C ASP A 40 3.51 5.32 11.76
N PHE A 41 3.89 5.39 10.47
CA PHE A 41 5.23 5.72 10.03
C PHE A 41 5.47 7.18 10.36
N GLY A 42 6.26 7.46 11.39
CA GLY A 42 6.64 8.82 11.80
C GLY A 42 6.76 9.81 10.64
N PHE A 43 5.73 10.63 10.45
CA PHE A 43 5.68 11.61 9.36
C PHE A 43 6.53 12.82 9.72
N VAL A 44 7.39 13.23 8.79
CA VAL A 44 8.11 14.50 8.93
C VAL A 44 7.21 15.59 8.37
N TYR A 45 6.49 16.26 9.25
CA TYR A 45 5.75 17.46 8.90
C TYR A 45 6.71 18.62 8.63
N SER A 46 6.49 19.33 7.52
CA SER A 46 7.27 20.51 7.15
C SER A 46 7.25 21.60 8.22
N GLY A 47 6.14 21.75 8.96
CA GLY A 47 5.97 22.73 10.03
C GLY A 47 6.62 22.37 11.37
N TRP A 48 7.19 21.17 11.53
CA TRP A 48 7.76 20.75 12.82
C TRP A 48 9.20 21.23 12.99
N SER A 49 9.48 21.78 14.17
CA SER A 49 10.85 22.12 14.58
C SER A 49 11.74 20.86 14.55
N ALA A 50 13.04 21.03 14.27
CA ALA A 50 13.99 19.91 14.25
C ALA A 50 13.99 19.11 15.57
N ALA A 51 13.79 19.80 16.71
CA ALA A 51 13.69 19.17 18.03
C ALA A 51 12.42 18.31 18.18
N SER A 52 11.29 18.74 17.63
CA SER A 52 10.03 17.98 17.62
C SER A 52 10.15 16.72 16.75
N ARG A 53 10.78 16.84 15.58
CA ARG A 53 11.07 15.69 14.69
C ARG A 53 11.93 14.63 15.36
N TYR A 54 12.97 15.05 16.10
CA TYR A 54 13.85 14.14 16.82
C TYR A 54 13.12 13.41 17.96
N ARG A 55 12.27 14.11 18.72
CA ARG A 55 11.48 13.49 19.81
C ARG A 55 10.46 12.48 19.33
N LEU A 56 9.75 12.77 18.23
CA LEU A 56 8.80 11.81 17.66
C LEU A 56 9.49 10.61 17.03
N GLY A 57 10.69 10.78 16.44
CA GLY A 57 11.51 9.65 15.96
C GLY A 57 11.81 8.62 17.06
N LEU A 58 11.90 9.05 18.32
CA LEU A 58 12.15 8.17 19.48
C LEU A 58 10.89 7.52 20.06
N SER A 59 9.69 8.04 19.77
CA SER A 59 8.42 7.55 20.34
C SER A 59 7.55 6.79 19.33
N ASN A 60 7.99 6.66 18.07
CA ASN A 60 7.20 5.97 17.05
C ASN A 60 7.37 4.45 17.15
N ASP A 61 6.41 3.82 17.81
CA ASP A 61 6.25 2.37 17.80
C ASP A 61 5.62 1.92 16.47
N LEU A 62 6.46 1.75 15.44
CA LEU A 62 6.10 1.09 14.16
C LEU A 62 5.54 -0.33 14.32
N TRP A 63 5.51 -0.85 15.55
CA TRP A 63 5.15 -2.21 15.92
C TRP A 63 3.82 -2.29 16.67
N ASP A 64 2.96 -1.29 16.51
CA ASP A 64 1.61 -1.36 17.04
C ASP A 64 0.75 -2.42 16.31
N TRP A 65 -0.35 -2.80 16.96
CA TRP A 65 -1.25 -3.82 16.42
C TRP A 65 -2.02 -3.34 15.19
N ASP A 66 -2.21 -2.03 15.05
CA ASP A 66 -2.98 -1.42 13.96
C ASP A 66 -2.17 -1.48 12.64
N TRP A 67 -0.88 -1.18 12.70
CA TRP A 67 0.06 -1.31 11.59
C TRP A 67 0.21 -2.76 11.12
N LEU A 68 0.38 -3.71 12.05
CA LEU A 68 0.45 -5.14 11.74
C LEU A 68 -0.86 -5.64 11.12
N GLY A 69 -2.00 -5.22 11.67
CA GLY A 69 -3.32 -5.52 11.13
C GLY A 69 -3.48 -5.02 9.70
N TRP A 70 -3.02 -3.79 9.43
CA TRP A 70 -3.05 -3.19 8.09
C TRP A 70 -2.17 -3.96 7.08
N ILE A 71 -0.94 -4.36 7.46
CA ILE A 71 -0.08 -5.17 6.59
C ILE A 71 -0.76 -6.48 6.21
N ALA A 72 -1.35 -7.14 7.20
CA ALA A 72 -2.05 -8.40 7.01
C ALA A 72 -3.25 -8.24 6.07
N LEU A 73 -4.03 -7.16 6.23
CA LEU A 73 -5.18 -6.86 5.38
C LEU A 73 -4.79 -6.59 3.92
N TYR A 74 -3.74 -5.81 3.67
CA TYR A 74 -3.24 -5.58 2.31
C TYR A 74 -2.71 -6.87 1.68
N GLY A 75 -1.89 -7.62 2.42
CA GLY A 75 -1.38 -8.91 1.97
C GLY A 75 -2.52 -9.87 1.59
N ALA A 76 -3.55 -9.95 2.44
CA ALA A 76 -4.74 -10.75 2.18
C ALA A 76 -5.51 -10.25 0.95
N GLY A 77 -5.71 -8.92 0.82
CA GLY A 77 -6.39 -8.32 -0.32
C GLY A 77 -5.74 -8.67 -1.67
N PHE A 78 -4.41 -8.59 -1.75
CA PHE A 78 -3.67 -9.01 -2.94
C PHE A 78 -3.83 -10.50 -3.22
N GLY A 79 -3.77 -11.34 -2.19
CA GLY A 79 -3.98 -12.78 -2.34
C GLY A 79 -5.38 -13.15 -2.80
N LEU A 80 -6.42 -12.46 -2.32
CA LEU A 80 -7.82 -12.74 -2.66
C LEU A 80 -8.17 -12.39 -4.11
N SER A 81 -7.46 -11.43 -4.71
CA SER A 81 -7.68 -11.04 -6.11
C SER A 81 -7.34 -12.15 -7.12
N ALA A 82 -6.52 -13.13 -6.74
CA ALA A 82 -6.05 -14.19 -7.64
C ALA A 82 -7.01 -15.39 -7.77
N GLY A 83 -7.25 -15.78 -9.02
CA GLY A 83 -7.97 -16.99 -9.43
C GLY A 83 -9.48 -16.81 -9.60
N VAL A 84 -9.99 -15.59 -9.53
CA VAL A 84 -11.44 -15.32 -9.46
C VAL A 84 -12.12 -15.34 -10.83
N LEU A 85 -11.50 -14.72 -11.84
CA LEU A 85 -11.98 -14.72 -13.23
C LEU A 85 -10.86 -15.16 -14.18
N TRP A 86 -10.62 -16.47 -14.23
CA TRP A 86 -9.67 -17.04 -15.18
C TRP A 86 -10.33 -17.21 -16.55
N ARG A 87 -9.81 -16.54 -17.58
CA ARG A 87 -10.22 -16.71 -18.98
C ARG A 87 -9.00 -16.72 -19.89
N GLY A 88 -8.88 -17.74 -20.74
CA GLY A 88 -7.85 -17.80 -21.78
C GLY A 88 -6.42 -17.82 -21.24
N GLY A 89 -6.18 -18.46 -20.10
CA GLY A 89 -4.84 -18.56 -19.51
C GLY A 89 -4.36 -17.31 -18.76
N ARG A 90 -5.18 -16.24 -18.69
CA ARG A 90 -4.88 -15.00 -17.96
C ARG A 90 -5.90 -14.75 -16.85
N ASP A 91 -5.44 -14.10 -15.79
CA ASP A 91 -6.25 -13.66 -14.65
C ASP A 91 -6.53 -12.17 -14.77
N TRP A 92 -7.50 -11.83 -15.62
CA TRP A 92 -7.85 -10.44 -15.90
C TRP A 92 -8.38 -9.71 -14.68
N TRP A 93 -9.04 -10.43 -13.77
CA TRP A 93 -9.56 -9.82 -12.54
C TRP A 93 -8.45 -9.32 -11.64
N ALA A 94 -7.44 -10.17 -11.36
CA ALA A 94 -6.29 -9.78 -10.56
C ALA A 94 -5.58 -8.55 -11.15
N ILE A 95 -5.45 -8.49 -12.48
CA ILE A 95 -4.84 -7.33 -13.17
C ILE A 95 -5.70 -6.07 -13.00
N VAL A 96 -7.02 -6.17 -13.20
CA VAL A 96 -7.93 -5.02 -13.04
C VAL A 96 -7.90 -4.52 -11.60
N VAL A 97 -7.97 -5.40 -10.61
CA VAL A 97 -7.87 -5.04 -9.19
C VAL A 97 -6.54 -4.36 -8.92
N ALA A 98 -5.43 -4.91 -9.40
CA ALA A 98 -4.11 -4.31 -9.22
C ALA A 98 -4.02 -2.90 -9.82
N CYS A 99 -4.48 -2.71 -11.06
CA CYS A 99 -4.51 -1.38 -11.69
C CYS A 99 -5.43 -0.41 -10.94
N TRP A 100 -6.61 -0.87 -10.50
CA TRP A 100 -7.53 -0.06 -9.71
C TRP A 100 -6.89 0.37 -8.39
N THR A 101 -6.27 -0.56 -7.65
CA THR A 101 -5.57 -0.26 -6.40
C THR A 101 -4.42 0.72 -6.62
N LEU A 102 -3.66 0.59 -7.72
CA LEU A 102 -2.59 1.54 -8.05
C LEU A 102 -3.13 2.95 -8.27
N VAL A 103 -4.18 3.09 -9.09
CA VAL A 103 -4.77 4.40 -9.44
C VAL A 103 -5.46 5.03 -8.23
N SER A 104 -6.30 4.27 -7.53
CA SER A 104 -7.02 4.76 -6.34
C SER A 104 -6.05 5.08 -5.19
N GLY A 105 -5.07 4.21 -4.94
CA GLY A 105 -4.02 4.46 -3.94
C GLY A 105 -3.20 5.71 -4.27
N GLY A 106 -2.75 5.86 -5.52
CA GLY A 106 -2.02 7.06 -5.96
C GLY A 106 -2.85 8.34 -5.84
N ALA A 107 -4.13 8.30 -6.23
CA ALA A 107 -5.04 9.44 -6.10
C ALA A 107 -5.29 9.82 -4.63
N LEU A 108 -5.49 8.83 -3.75
CA LEU A 108 -5.70 9.06 -2.33
C LEU A 108 -4.44 9.59 -1.64
N VAL A 109 -3.26 9.07 -1.97
CA VAL A 109 -1.99 9.63 -1.52
C VAL A 109 -1.86 11.07 -1.98
N TRP A 110 -2.11 11.37 -3.26
CA TRP A 110 -2.06 12.73 -3.79
C TRP A 110 -2.99 13.69 -3.04
N VAL A 111 -4.24 13.28 -2.79
CA VAL A 111 -5.22 14.07 -2.04
C VAL A 111 -4.80 14.27 -0.58
N GLY A 112 -4.40 13.20 0.11
CA GLY A 112 -3.91 13.28 1.50
C GLY A 112 -2.70 14.20 1.61
N GLN A 113 -1.81 14.15 0.61
CA GLN A 113 -0.65 15.04 0.52
C GLN A 113 -1.02 16.50 0.22
N GLY A 114 -2.17 16.78 -0.40
CA GLY A 114 -2.67 18.14 -0.61
C GLY A 114 -3.31 18.74 0.64
N ILE A 115 -4.05 17.92 1.41
CA ILE A 115 -4.78 18.38 2.61
C ILE A 115 -3.85 18.96 3.68
N GLN A 116 -2.63 18.41 3.82
CA GLN A 116 -1.67 18.90 4.81
C GLN A 116 -1.18 20.35 4.60
N PHE A 117 -1.47 20.95 3.44
CA PHE A 117 -1.14 22.35 3.11
C PHE A 117 -2.35 23.29 3.15
N VAL A 118 -3.53 22.80 3.57
CA VAL A 118 -4.76 23.62 3.63
C VAL A 118 -4.85 24.43 4.93
N GLY A 119 -4.02 24.12 5.93
CA GLY A 119 -4.05 24.76 7.25
C GLY A 119 -3.37 26.14 7.30
N PRO A 120 -3.88 27.10 8.08
CA PRO A 120 -3.36 28.46 8.17
C PRO A 120 -1.94 28.57 8.77
N ASP A 121 -1.51 27.57 9.54
CA ASP A 121 -0.17 27.49 10.14
C ASP A 121 0.83 26.69 9.28
N SER A 122 0.41 26.17 8.14
CA SER A 122 1.30 25.45 7.23
C SER A 122 2.16 26.46 6.47
N GLN A 123 3.34 26.76 7.02
CA GLN A 123 4.28 27.65 6.33
C GLN A 123 4.57 27.10 4.93
N ASP A 124 4.46 28.01 3.96
CA ASP A 124 4.91 27.82 2.58
C ASP A 124 6.30 27.24 2.62
N CYS A 125 6.37 25.97 2.32
CA CYS A 125 7.63 25.33 2.06
C CYS A 125 8.07 25.91 0.70
N THR A 126 8.97 26.89 0.77
CA THR A 126 9.18 27.99 -0.19
C THR A 126 9.79 27.59 -1.54
N TYR A 127 9.82 26.30 -1.88
CA TYR A 127 10.34 25.80 -3.15
C TYR A 127 9.53 24.61 -3.68
N SER A 128 9.55 24.40 -4.99
CA SER A 128 8.86 23.28 -5.62
C SER A 128 9.45 21.94 -5.16
N GLY A 129 8.62 21.08 -4.57
CA GLY A 129 9.02 19.74 -4.15
C GLY A 129 9.55 19.66 -2.71
N CYS A 130 8.79 20.21 -1.76
CA CYS A 130 9.01 20.09 -0.32
C CYS A 130 9.61 18.77 0.13
N TRP A 131 10.93 18.78 0.31
CA TRP A 131 11.66 17.72 0.96
C TRP A 131 11.20 17.66 2.42
N PRO A 132 10.75 16.51 2.97
CA PRO A 132 10.82 15.14 2.45
C PRO A 132 9.49 14.57 1.90
N LEU A 133 8.44 15.36 1.84
CA LEU A 133 7.05 14.94 1.70
C LEU A 133 6.76 14.00 0.51
N TYR A 134 7.15 14.40 -0.71
CA TYR A 134 6.93 13.60 -1.92
C TYR A 134 7.74 12.30 -1.91
N TRP A 135 8.98 12.39 -1.44
CA TRP A 135 9.88 11.24 -1.32
C TRP A 135 9.40 10.26 -0.26
N GLN A 136 8.84 10.76 0.84
CA GLN A 136 8.25 9.93 1.89
C GLN A 136 7.08 9.12 1.34
N GLY A 137 6.15 9.75 0.63
CA GLY A 137 5.02 9.05 0.00
C GLY A 137 5.49 7.99 -1.01
N LEU A 138 6.52 8.29 -1.81
CA LEU A 138 7.07 7.36 -2.79
C LEU A 138 7.75 6.15 -2.13
N VAL A 139 8.59 6.37 -1.12
CA VAL A 139 9.27 5.29 -0.40
C VAL A 139 8.26 4.41 0.33
N LEU A 140 7.28 4.99 1.02
CA LEU A 140 6.20 4.25 1.70
C LEU A 140 5.34 3.43 0.73
N SER A 141 5.13 3.93 -0.50
CA SER A 141 4.34 3.22 -1.51
C SER A 141 5.11 2.10 -2.23
N THR A 142 6.43 2.03 -2.06
CA THR A 142 7.29 1.11 -2.82
C THR A 142 6.92 -0.37 -2.63
N PRO A 143 6.69 -0.89 -1.40
CA PRO A 143 6.25 -2.28 -1.20
C PRO A 143 4.95 -2.62 -1.94
N ALA A 144 3.99 -1.69 -1.94
CA ALA A 144 2.72 -1.86 -2.64
C ALA A 144 2.92 -1.89 -4.16
N ILE A 145 3.69 -0.95 -4.73
CA ILE A 145 3.97 -0.89 -6.16
C ILE A 145 4.65 -2.18 -6.64
N VAL A 146 5.68 -2.64 -5.93
CA VAL A 146 6.37 -3.90 -6.26
C VAL A 146 5.40 -5.08 -6.22
N THR A 147 4.56 -5.15 -5.20
CA THR A 147 3.56 -6.21 -5.08
C THR A 147 2.55 -6.18 -6.22
N LEU A 148 2.06 -5.01 -6.61
CA LEU A 148 1.14 -4.84 -7.73
C LEU A 148 1.76 -5.31 -9.05
N VAL A 149 3.05 -5.01 -9.28
CA VAL A 149 3.80 -5.54 -10.42
C VAL A 149 3.83 -7.07 -10.38
N VAL A 150 4.09 -7.67 -9.21
CA VAL A 150 4.06 -9.14 -9.03
C VAL A 150 2.68 -9.71 -9.34
N VAL A 151 1.59 -9.08 -8.86
CA VAL A 151 0.21 -9.50 -9.17
C VAL A 151 -0.05 -9.47 -10.68
N ILE A 152 0.36 -8.40 -11.36
CA ILE A 152 0.17 -8.25 -12.82
C ILE A 152 0.94 -9.34 -13.57
N VAL A 153 2.21 -9.56 -13.22
CA VAL A 153 3.06 -10.59 -13.85
C VAL A 153 2.46 -11.98 -13.63
N LEU A 154 2.08 -12.31 -12.40
CA LEU A 154 1.46 -13.61 -12.09
C LEU A 154 0.08 -13.78 -12.75
N GLY A 155 -0.66 -12.68 -12.94
CA GLY A 155 -1.94 -12.67 -13.64
C GLY A 155 -1.79 -12.93 -15.13
N TRP A 156 -0.74 -12.40 -15.76
CA TRP A 156 -0.38 -12.70 -17.16
C TRP A 156 0.00 -14.16 -17.38
N TRP A 157 0.64 -14.78 -16.38
CA TRP A 157 1.15 -16.16 -16.43
C TRP A 157 0.24 -17.16 -15.73
N ALA A 158 -1.04 -16.81 -15.52
CA ALA A 158 -1.99 -17.57 -14.74
C ALA A 158 -2.22 -19.01 -15.24
N GLY A 159 -2.03 -19.27 -16.54
CA GLY A 159 -2.12 -20.61 -17.13
C GLY A 159 -0.94 -21.54 -16.81
N ARG A 160 0.21 -20.98 -16.38
CA ARG A 160 1.42 -21.75 -16.02
C ARG A 160 1.65 -21.83 -14.51
N VAL A 161 1.09 -20.89 -13.75
CA VAL A 161 1.32 -20.77 -12.31
C VAL A 161 0.09 -21.21 -11.53
N GLY A 162 0.28 -22.16 -10.61
CA GLY A 162 -0.77 -22.67 -9.73
C GLY A 162 -1.46 -21.55 -8.94
N VAL A 163 -2.78 -21.68 -8.72
CA VAL A 163 -3.58 -20.65 -8.03
C VAL A 163 -3.02 -20.33 -6.64
N TRP A 164 -2.54 -21.35 -5.90
CA TRP A 164 -1.95 -21.16 -4.58
C TRP A 164 -0.75 -20.22 -4.59
N VAL A 165 0.17 -20.38 -5.55
CA VAL A 165 1.33 -19.50 -5.70
C VAL A 165 0.88 -18.06 -5.99
N ARG A 166 -0.13 -17.90 -6.86
CA ARG A 166 -0.68 -16.57 -7.20
C ARG A 166 -1.37 -15.86 -6.03
N ARG A 167 -1.85 -16.61 -5.03
CA ARG A 167 -2.45 -16.05 -3.81
C ARG A 167 -1.41 -15.73 -2.75
N VAL A 168 -0.48 -16.65 -2.52
CA VAL A 168 0.48 -16.56 -1.41
C VAL A 168 1.64 -15.62 -1.74
N VAL A 169 2.17 -15.66 -2.96
CA VAL A 169 3.39 -14.90 -3.32
C VAL A 169 3.19 -13.38 -3.20
N PRO A 170 2.13 -12.77 -3.78
CA PRO A 170 1.94 -11.32 -3.62
C PRO A 170 1.79 -10.90 -2.16
N ALA A 171 1.07 -11.69 -1.36
CA ALA A 171 0.90 -11.43 0.07
C ALA A 171 2.25 -11.45 0.81
N LEU A 172 3.05 -12.50 0.61
CA LEU A 172 4.35 -12.63 1.25
C LEU A 172 5.34 -11.55 0.80
N VAL A 173 5.36 -11.21 -0.50
CA VAL A 173 6.19 -10.13 -1.04
C VAL A 173 5.85 -8.82 -0.36
N PHE A 174 4.56 -8.47 -0.27
CA PHE A 174 4.12 -7.25 0.38
C PHE A 174 4.52 -7.20 1.85
N ILE A 175 4.18 -8.24 2.61
CA ILE A 175 4.45 -8.32 4.05
C ILE A 175 5.96 -8.21 4.30
N THR A 176 6.76 -8.94 3.54
CA THR A 176 8.22 -8.95 3.71
C THR A 176 8.83 -7.60 3.36
N LEU A 177 8.40 -6.98 2.26
CA LEU A 177 8.88 -5.66 1.87
C LEU A 177 8.45 -4.58 2.87
N MET A 178 7.25 -4.65 3.43
CA MET A 178 6.80 -3.73 4.48
C MET A 178 7.60 -3.88 5.77
N LEU A 179 7.88 -5.12 6.20
CA LEU A 179 8.72 -5.38 7.38
C LEU A 179 10.15 -4.88 7.16
N LEU A 180 10.74 -5.16 6.00
CA LEU A 180 12.05 -4.64 5.63
C LEU A 180 12.05 -3.11 5.59
N LEU A 181 11.01 -2.51 5.02
CA LEU A 181 10.87 -1.06 5.02
C LEU A 181 10.84 -0.52 6.45
N ALA A 182 10.05 -1.09 7.35
CA ALA A 182 10.00 -0.67 8.76
C ALA A 182 11.36 -0.80 9.47
N LEU A 183 12.07 -1.91 9.25
CA LEU A 183 13.40 -2.14 9.81
C LEU A 183 14.43 -1.11 9.33
N VAL A 184 14.32 -0.67 8.08
CA VAL A 184 15.24 0.31 7.48
C VAL A 184 14.76 1.75 7.71
N TRP A 185 13.48 1.94 8.02
CA TRP A 185 12.84 3.26 8.13
C TRP A 185 13.50 4.13 9.19
N GLN A 186 13.48 3.68 10.46
CA GLN A 186 14.04 4.44 11.58
C GLN A 186 15.56 4.64 11.50
N PRO A 187 16.37 3.60 11.24
CA PRO A 187 17.83 3.76 11.27
C PRO A 187 18.41 4.49 10.05
N TRP A 188 17.77 4.42 8.88
CA TRP A 188 18.37 4.89 7.63
C TRP A 188 17.51 5.92 6.89
N VAL A 189 16.24 5.60 6.64
CA VAL A 189 15.38 6.44 5.79
C VAL A 189 15.00 7.73 6.50
N LEU A 190 14.56 7.65 7.74
CA LEU A 190 14.08 8.79 8.51
C LEU A 190 15.19 9.82 8.77
N PRO A 191 16.43 9.45 9.18
CA PRO A 191 17.54 10.39 9.29
C PRO A 191 17.90 11.05 7.95
N PHE A 192 17.87 10.29 6.85
CA PHE A 192 18.11 10.83 5.51
C PHE A 192 17.06 11.85 5.10
N LEU A 193 15.79 11.57 5.36
CA LEU A 193 14.67 12.48 5.09
C LEU A 193 14.65 13.71 6.03
N GLN A 194 15.24 13.60 7.23
CA GLN A 194 15.38 14.72 8.17
C GLN A 194 16.56 15.65 7.87
N GLY A 195 17.55 15.18 7.10
CA GLY A 195 18.70 15.98 6.67
C GLY A 195 18.37 17.02 5.58
N PRO A 196 19.29 17.98 5.32
CA PRO A 196 19.15 18.88 4.18
C PRO A 196 19.07 18.06 2.88
N PRO A 197 18.29 18.51 1.88
CA PRO A 197 18.13 17.75 0.64
C PRO A 197 19.48 17.52 -0.04
N PRO A 198 19.75 16.31 -0.55
CA PRO A 198 21.08 15.89 -0.98
C PRO A 198 21.65 16.72 -2.14
N TRP A 199 20.81 17.41 -2.92
CA TRP A 199 21.24 18.29 -4.01
C TRP A 199 21.66 19.70 -3.56
N GLN A 200 21.35 20.11 -2.32
CA GLN A 200 21.78 21.42 -1.79
C GLN A 200 23.24 21.40 -1.28
N GLY A 201 23.82 20.23 -1.03
CA GLY A 201 25.23 20.10 -0.64
C GLY A 201 26.24 20.21 -1.79
N ALA A 202 25.77 20.22 -3.04
CA ALA A 202 26.63 20.34 -4.24
C ALA A 202 26.85 21.79 -4.72
N ALA A 203 26.31 22.77 -3.99
CA ALA A 203 26.40 24.19 -4.32
C ALA A 203 27.31 25.00 -3.37
N LEU A 204 28.14 24.33 -2.56
CA LEU A 204 29.19 24.92 -1.73
C LEU A 204 30.57 24.42 -2.15
#